data_AF-A0A7J2XCG1-F1
#
_entry.id   AF-A0A7J2XCG1-F1
#
_cell.length_a   1.000
_cell.length_b   1.000
_cell.length_c   1.000
_cell.angle_alpha   90.00
_cell.angle_beta   90.00
_cell.angle_gamma   90.00
#
_symmetry.space_group_name_H-M   'P 1'
#
loop_
_entity.id
_entity.type
_entity.pdbx_description
1 polymer ?
#
loop_
_entity_poly.entity_id
_entity_poly.type
_entity_poly.pdbx_seq_one_letter_code
_entity_poly.pdbx_strand_id
1 'polypeptide(L)'
;EIVEAYMDVFAMMCKDMNIPPKDDYTNLENVGKLLKIDIDPLMEANGLRNVIIHRYNTVDDKIAYNRIKDLLPHMEKLIEAVKGWLKR
;
A
#
# COMPACT_ATOMS: atom_id res chain seq x y z
N GLU A 1 5.33 9.58 -1.79
CA GLU A 1 5.74 8.90 -3.05
C GLU A 1 5.36 7.41 -3.15
N ILE A 2 6.18 6.41 -2.78
CA ILE A 2 5.90 4.99 -3.12
C ILE A 2 4.53 4.50 -2.62
N VAL A 3 4.23 4.75 -1.34
CA VAL A 3 2.98 4.30 -0.73
C VAL A 3 1.76 4.99 -1.36
N GLU A 4 1.85 6.28 -1.63
CA GLU A 4 0.77 7.05 -2.27
C GLU A 4 0.52 6.54 -3.69
N ALA A 5 1.57 6.27 -4.47
CA ALA A 5 1.44 5.68 -5.79
C ALA A 5 0.73 4.31 -5.74
N TYR A 6 1.01 3.51 -4.72
CA TYR A 6 0.27 2.28 -4.47
C TYR A 6 -1.21 2.52 -4.15
N MET A 7 -1.53 3.51 -3.31
CA MET A 7 -2.92 3.83 -2.98
C MET A 7 -3.70 4.28 -4.22
N ASP A 8 -3.09 5.13 -5.05
CA ASP A 8 -3.67 5.60 -6.31
C ASP A 8 -3.92 4.43 -7.27
N VAL A 9 -2.96 3.53 -7.41
CA VAL A 9 -3.11 2.32 -8.24
C VAL A 9 -4.24 1.44 -7.72
N PHE A 10 -4.32 1.20 -6.41
CA PHE A 10 -5.38 0.37 -5.84
C PHE A 10 -6.77 1.02 -5.98
N ALA A 11 -6.85 2.36 -5.90
CA ALA A 11 -8.09 3.09 -6.19
C ALA A 11 -8.51 2.94 -7.68
N MET A 12 -7.55 2.99 -8.61
CA MET A 12 -7.80 2.71 -10.03
C MET A 12 -8.24 1.26 -10.25
N MET A 13 -7.61 0.29 -9.58
CA MET A 13 -8.01 -1.11 -9.62
C MET A 13 -9.44 -1.32 -9.13
N CYS A 14 -9.84 -0.67 -8.02
CA CYS A 14 -11.23 -0.72 -7.56
C CYS A 14 -12.19 -0.29 -8.67
N LYS A 15 -11.93 0.87 -9.30
CA LYS A 15 -12.76 1.40 -10.38
C LYS A 15 -12.87 0.42 -11.55
N ASP A 16 -11.75 -0.12 -12.03
CA ASP A 16 -11.73 -1.03 -13.18
C ASP A 16 -12.38 -2.39 -12.87
N MET A 17 -12.43 -2.78 -11.59
CA MET A 17 -13.11 -3.98 -11.09
C MET A 17 -14.58 -3.73 -10.73
N ASN A 18 -15.16 -2.57 -11.08
CA ASN A 18 -16.52 -2.13 -10.71
C ASN A 18 -16.78 -2.09 -9.20
N ILE A 19 -15.73 -1.85 -8.40
CA ILE A 19 -15.81 -1.61 -6.96
C ILE A 19 -15.75 -0.08 -6.76
N PRO A 20 -16.74 0.56 -6.12
CA PRO A 20 -16.66 1.99 -5.82
C PRO A 20 -15.40 2.31 -4.98
N PRO A 21 -14.48 3.17 -5.47
CA PRO A 21 -13.32 3.58 -4.70
C PRO A 21 -13.74 4.33 -3.43
N LYS A 22 -13.07 4.03 -2.32
CA LYS A 22 -13.27 4.64 -0.99
C LYS A 22 -11.92 5.11 -0.45
N ASP A 23 -11.71 5.04 0.86
CA ASP A 23 -10.42 5.29 1.49
C ASP A 23 -9.40 4.19 1.19
N ASP A 24 -8.13 4.51 1.41
CA ASP A 24 -6.99 3.62 1.21
C ASP A 24 -7.19 2.23 1.80
N TYR A 25 -7.49 2.13 3.11
CA TYR A 25 -7.62 0.85 3.79
C TYR A 25 -8.72 -0.01 3.18
N THR A 26 -9.89 0.59 2.94
CA THR A 26 -11.01 -0.11 2.30
C THR A 26 -10.66 -0.56 0.88
N ASN A 27 -9.94 0.25 0.09
CA ASN A 27 -9.52 -0.11 -1.26
C ASN A 27 -8.53 -1.29 -1.23
N LEU A 28 -7.55 -1.27 -0.32
CA LEU A 28 -6.60 -2.37 -0.14
C LEU A 28 -7.29 -3.67 0.21
N GLU A 29 -8.23 -3.65 1.15
CA GLU A 29 -8.98 -4.85 1.51
C GLU A 29 -9.80 -5.41 0.35
N ASN A 30 -10.50 -4.54 -0.38
CA ASN A 30 -11.36 -4.96 -1.49
C ASN A 30 -10.54 -5.63 -2.59
N VAL A 31 -9.45 -4.99 -3.02
CA VAL A 31 -8.54 -5.54 -4.05
C VAL A 31 -7.82 -6.77 -3.53
N GLY A 32 -7.34 -6.74 -2.28
CA GLY A 32 -6.65 -7.85 -1.62
C GLY A 32 -7.48 -9.12 -1.58
N LYS A 33 -8.76 -9.01 -1.16
CA LYS A 33 -9.71 -10.12 -1.15
C LYS A 33 -9.99 -10.65 -2.55
N LEU A 34 -10.19 -9.76 -3.54
CA LEU A 34 -10.53 -10.17 -4.90
C LEU A 34 -9.37 -10.86 -5.62
N LEU A 35 -8.16 -10.31 -5.51
CA LEU A 35 -6.97 -10.84 -6.16
C LEU A 35 -6.25 -11.91 -5.33
N LYS A 36 -6.69 -12.15 -4.09
CA LYS A 36 -6.07 -13.06 -3.12
C LYS A 36 -4.59 -12.72 -2.88
N ILE A 37 -4.30 -11.44 -2.73
CA ILE A 37 -2.96 -10.93 -2.47
C ILE A 37 -2.84 -10.50 -1.02
N ASP A 38 -1.67 -10.72 -0.44
CA ASP A 38 -1.33 -10.23 0.89
C ASP A 38 -1.08 -8.72 0.83
N ILE A 39 -1.94 -7.96 1.50
CA ILE A 39 -1.90 -6.49 1.53
C ILE A 39 -1.40 -5.94 2.86
N ASP A 40 -1.09 -6.80 3.83
CA ASP A 40 -0.67 -6.40 5.17
C ASP A 40 0.61 -5.53 5.15
N PRO A 41 1.63 -5.83 4.32
CA PRO A 41 2.80 -4.96 4.21
C PRO A 41 2.46 -3.55 3.71
N LEU A 42 1.45 -3.43 2.83
CA LEU A 42 1.02 -2.17 2.27
C LEU A 42 0.20 -1.35 3.28
N MET A 43 -0.66 -2.01 4.07
CA MET A 43 -1.34 -1.40 5.20
C MET A 43 -0.35 -0.87 6.25
N GLU A 44 0.68 -1.66 6.56
CA GLU A 44 1.73 -1.25 7.48
C GLU A 44 2.51 -0.04 6.96
N ALA A 45 2.86 -0.04 5.67
CA ALA A 45 3.55 1.06 5.02
C ALA A 45 2.70 2.34 5.00
N ASN A 46 1.40 2.25 4.77
CA ASN A 46 0.49 3.40 4.85
C ASN A 46 0.41 3.97 6.28
N GLY A 47 0.32 3.09 7.27
CA GLY A 47 0.40 3.49 8.68
C GLY A 47 1.72 4.21 9.01
N LEU A 48 2.86 3.67 8.54
CA LEU A 48 4.17 4.29 8.75
C LEU A 48 4.29 5.65 8.06
N ARG A 49 3.83 5.79 6.81
CA ARG A 49 3.78 7.07 6.08
C ARG A 49 2.97 8.12 6.86
N ASN A 50 1.81 7.74 7.38
CA ASN A 50 0.98 8.64 8.18
C ASN A 50 1.67 9.07 9.47
N VAL A 51 2.35 8.15 10.15
CA VAL A 51 3.12 8.47 11.36
C VAL A 51 4.28 9.43 11.04
N ILE A 52 5.06 9.16 10.01
CA ILE A 52 6.20 10.01 9.61
C ILE A 52 5.73 11.43 9.28
N ILE A 53 4.66 11.56 8.49
CA ILE A 53 4.14 12.87 8.06
C ILE A 53 3.55 13.66 9.23
N HIS A 54 2.81 13.01 10.12
CA HIS A 54 2.12 13.70 11.21
C HIS A 54 2.99 13.92 12.45
N ARG A 55 4.12 13.20 12.61
CA ARG A 55 4.90 13.19 13.86
C ARG A 55 6.39 13.44 13.67
N TYR A 56 6.78 14.30 12.73
CA TYR A 56 8.18 14.69 12.50
C TYR A 56 9.00 15.04 13.77
N ASN A 57 8.37 15.44 14.88
CA ASN A 57 9.07 15.77 16.13
C ASN A 57 9.15 14.65 17.19
N THR A 58 8.53 13.48 16.99
CA THR A 58 8.50 12.40 18.01
C THR A 58 8.78 10.99 17.48
N VAL A 59 8.95 10.82 16.17
CA VAL A 59 9.31 9.53 15.58
C VAL A 59 10.83 9.38 15.65
N ASP A 60 11.29 8.25 16.19
CA ASP A 60 12.70 7.87 16.11
C ASP A 60 13.02 7.48 14.65
N ASP A 61 13.81 8.32 13.98
CA ASP A 61 14.23 8.14 12.59
C ASP A 61 14.87 6.77 12.34
N LYS A 62 15.57 6.20 13.33
CA LYS A 62 16.18 4.87 13.22
C LYS A 62 15.11 3.78 13.17
N ILE A 63 14.04 3.92 13.96
CA ILE A 63 12.90 2.99 13.92
C ILE A 63 12.19 3.11 12.57
N ALA A 64 11.93 4.34 12.10
CA ALA A 64 11.31 4.56 10.80
C ALA A 64 12.14 3.96 9.66
N TYR A 65 13.46 4.22 9.65
CA TYR A 65 14.38 3.68 8.65
C TYR A 65 14.39 2.15 8.62
N ASN A 66 14.48 1.50 9.78
CA ASN A 66 14.48 0.03 9.84
C ASN A 66 13.17 -0.55 9.32
N ARG A 67 12.02 0.03 9.69
CA ARG A 67 10.72 -0.42 9.18
C ARG A 67 10.58 -0.23 7.68
N ILE A 68 11.06 0.90 7.12
CA ILE A 68 11.09 1.11 5.67
C ILE A 68 11.90 0.01 4.98
N LYS A 69 13.08 -0.30 5.53
CA LYS A 69 13.97 -1.34 5.00
C LYS A 69 13.32 -2.72 5.03
N ASP A 70 12.60 -3.04 6.10
CA ASP A 70 11.92 -4.32 6.26
C ASP A 70 10.72 -4.46 5.31
N LEU A 71 10.00 -3.36 5.03
CA LEU A 71 8.83 -3.34 4.15
C LEU A 71 9.18 -3.34 2.66
N LEU A 72 10.33 -2.78 2.27
CA LEU A 72 10.70 -2.57 0.86
C LEU A 72 10.67 -3.86 0.00
N PRO A 73 11.18 -5.03 0.46
CA PRO A 73 11.11 -6.27 -0.31
C PRO A 73 9.67 -6.78 -0.53
N HIS A 74 8.75 -6.44 0.36
CA HIS A 74 7.33 -6.79 0.21
C HIS A 74 6.65 -5.91 -0.83
N MET A 75 7.03 -4.63 -0.90
CA MET A 75 6.58 -3.72 -1.96
C MET A 75 6.96 -4.26 -3.34
N GLU A 76 8.17 -4.77 -3.52
CA GLU A 76 8.60 -5.33 -4.81
C GLU A 76 7.75 -6.54 -5.23
N LYS A 77 7.34 -7.39 -4.29
CA LYS A 77 6.46 -8.54 -4.58
C LYS A 77 5.06 -8.09 -5.01
N LEU A 78 4.54 -7.03 -4.40
CA LEU A 78 3.22 -6.46 -4.75
C LEU A 78 3.18 -5.89 -6.17
N ILE A 79 4.31 -5.46 -6.72
CA ILE A 79 4.40 -5.02 -8.13
C ILE A 79 3.94 -6.14 -9.08
N GLU A 80 4.26 -7.39 -8.78
CA GLU A 80 3.89 -8.51 -9.66
C GLU A 80 2.38 -8.76 -9.67
N ALA A 81 1.69 -8.51 -8.55
CA ALA A 81 0.22 -8.53 -8.51
C ALA A 81 -0.39 -7.43 -9.39
N VAL A 82 0.14 -6.21 -9.29
CA VAL A 82 -0.30 -5.06 -10.11
C VAL A 82 -0.04 -5.32 -11.59
N LYS A 83 1.15 -5.82 -11.96
CA LYS A 83 1.46 -6.21 -13.35
C LYS A 83 0.56 -7.33 -13.86
N GLY A 84 0.23 -8.29 -13.00
CA GLY A 84 -0.69 -9.37 -13.32
C GLY A 84 -2.11 -8.87 -13.59
N TRP A 85 -2.54 -7.83 -12.88
CA TRP A 85 -3.81 -7.14 -13.14
C TRP A 85 -3.77 -6.34 -14.46
N LEU A 86 -2.72 -5.55 -14.71
CA LEU A 86 -2.60 -4.72 -15.94
C LEU A 86 -2.61 -5.51 -17.26
N LYS A 87 -2.29 -6.80 -17.21
CA LYS A 87 -2.29 -7.69 -18.39
C LYS A 87 -3.66 -8.32 -18.69
N ARG A 88 -4.66 -8.07 -17.86
CA ARG A 88 -6.04 -8.57 -18.05
C ARG A 88 -6.85 -7.58 -18.87
#